data_AF-A0A442HJ26-F1
#
_entry.id   AF-A0A442HJ26-F1
#
_cell.length_a   1.000
_cell.length_b   1.000
_cell.length_c   1.000
_cell.angle_alpha   90.00
_cell.angle_beta   90.00
_cell.angle_gamma   90.00
#
_symmetry.space_group_name_H-M   'P 1'
#
loop_
_entity.id
_entity.type
_entity.pdbx_description
1 polymer ?
#
loop_
_entity_poly.entity_id
_entity_poly.type
_entity_poly.pdbx_seq_one_letter_code
_entity_poly.pdbx_strand_id
1 'polypeptide(L)'
;MGAPLDKDAIEAAFRFRRIADQIAAGNFPEAEDLAAGLLILKQLVDEDEADRVPDARALRRNILRRIWNVFYPGKAITVAAKLIAADWHMAGDVAANDPLPGTKAAYFARLTRDGISPKSWNTIWADLDASQDDYRD
;
A
#
# COMPACT_ATOMS: atom_id res chain seq x y z
N MET A 1 -30.30 -13.40 3.64
CA MET A 1 -30.33 -12.28 4.61
C MET A 1 -28.92 -11.73 4.65
N GLY A 2 -28.69 -10.54 4.09
CA GLY A 2 -27.37 -9.90 4.12
C GLY A 2 -27.02 -9.51 5.55
N ALA A 3 -25.77 -9.71 5.95
CA ALA A 3 -25.28 -9.25 7.25
C ALA A 3 -25.51 -7.73 7.36
N PRO A 4 -25.95 -7.21 8.52
CA PRO A 4 -26.06 -5.78 8.72
C PRO A 4 -24.68 -5.15 8.49
N LEU A 5 -24.63 -4.10 7.66
CA LEU A 5 -23.40 -3.35 7.42
C LEU A 5 -22.87 -2.82 8.76
N ASP A 6 -21.59 -3.05 9.00
CA ASP A 6 -20.88 -2.58 10.17
C ASP A 6 -21.06 -1.06 10.31
N LYS A 7 -21.34 -0.59 11.52
CA LYS A 7 -21.56 0.82 11.83
C LYS A 7 -20.35 1.66 11.39
N ASP A 8 -19.16 1.08 11.50
CA ASP A 8 -17.91 1.71 11.12
C ASP A 8 -17.77 1.84 9.59
N ALA A 9 -18.27 0.85 8.84
CA ALA A 9 -18.30 0.89 7.38
C ALA A 9 -19.28 1.94 6.84
N ILE A 10 -20.43 2.09 7.50
CA ILE A 10 -21.41 3.13 7.18
C ILE A 10 -20.80 4.52 7.43
N GLU A 11 -20.12 4.70 8.56
CA GLU A 11 -19.46 5.97 8.90
C GLU A 11 -18.33 6.31 7.90
N ALA A 12 -17.52 5.33 7.51
CA ALA A 12 -16.48 5.49 6.49
C ALA A 12 -17.08 5.91 5.13
N ALA A 13 -18.19 5.29 4.70
CA ALA A 13 -18.86 5.65 3.45
C ALA A 13 -19.39 7.09 3.44
N PHE A 14 -19.95 7.56 4.56
CA PHE A 14 -20.39 8.95 4.69
C PHE A 14 -19.23 9.94 4.67
N ARG A 15 -18.12 9.62 5.33
CA ARG A 15 -16.89 10.44 5.29
C ARG A 15 -16.33 10.53 3.88
N PHE A 16 -16.28 9.40 3.16
CA PHE A 16 -15.81 9.36 1.78
C PHE A 16 -16.68 10.18 0.83
N ARG A 17 -18.01 10.07 0.97
CA ARG A 17 -18.96 10.88 0.20
C ARG A 17 -18.76 12.38 0.45
N ARG A 18 -18.56 12.80 1.70
CA ARG A 18 -18.31 14.20 2.04
C ARG A 18 -17.04 14.75 1.38
N ILE A 19 -15.97 13.97 1.34
CA ILE A 19 -14.72 14.32 0.65
C ILE A 19 -14.94 14.47 -0.86
N ALA A 20 -15.64 13.50 -1.47
CA ALA A 20 -15.96 13.53 -2.89
C ALA A 20 -16.82 14.76 -3.26
N ASP A 21 -17.81 15.10 -2.44
CA ASP A 21 -18.67 16.27 -2.64
C ASP A 21 -17.89 17.59 -2.49
N GLN A 22 -16.93 17.67 -1.56
CA GLN A 22 -16.04 18.84 -1.42
C GLN A 22 -15.16 19.04 -2.66
N ILE A 23 -14.55 17.96 -3.16
CA ILE A 23 -13.71 17.98 -4.37
C ILE A 23 -14.55 18.36 -5.60
N ALA A 24 -15.74 17.77 -5.75
CA ALA A 24 -16.65 18.08 -6.86
C ALA A 24 -17.14 19.54 -6.83
N ALA A 25 -17.26 20.13 -5.64
CA ALA A 25 -17.55 21.54 -5.44
C ALA A 25 -16.34 22.47 -5.61
N GLY A 26 -15.15 21.94 -5.93
CA GLY A 26 -13.92 22.70 -6.12
C GLY A 26 -13.26 23.18 -4.82
N ASN A 27 -13.66 22.62 -3.67
CA ASN A 27 -13.05 22.91 -2.38
C ASN A 27 -11.91 21.93 -2.08
N PHE A 28 -10.90 22.41 -1.35
CA PHE A 28 -9.84 21.55 -0.85
C PHE A 28 -10.30 20.91 0.47
N PRO A 29 -10.36 19.57 0.56
CA PRO A 29 -10.68 18.91 1.82
C PRO A 29 -9.60 19.20 2.88
N GLU A 30 -10.00 19.20 4.14
CA GLU A 30 -9.08 19.36 5.26
C GLU A 30 -8.05 18.21 5.30
N ALA A 31 -6.87 18.46 5.87
CA ALA A 31 -5.78 17.48 5.93
C ALA A 31 -6.19 16.17 6.64
N GLU A 32 -7.04 16.27 7.66
CA GLU A 32 -7.60 15.13 8.40
C GLU A 32 -8.54 14.29 7.53
N ASP A 33 -9.33 14.96 6.68
CA ASP A 33 -10.26 14.31 5.76
C ASP A 33 -9.53 13.60 4.63
N LEU A 34 -8.47 14.20 4.09
CA LEU A 34 -7.57 13.56 3.13
C LEU A 34 -6.91 12.31 3.71
N ALA A 35 -6.41 12.38 4.96
CA ALA A 35 -5.80 11.24 5.63
C ALA A 35 -6.80 10.09 5.85
N ALA A 36 -8.03 10.40 6.27
CA ALA A 36 -9.10 9.42 6.42
C ALA A 36 -9.50 8.80 5.07
N GLY A 37 -9.63 9.61 4.02
CA GLY A 37 -9.94 9.14 2.66
C GLY A 37 -8.86 8.19 2.11
N LEU A 38 -7.58 8.50 2.35
CA LEU A 38 -6.46 7.64 1.96
C LEU A 38 -6.45 6.31 2.73
N LEU A 39 -6.82 6.32 4.02
CA LEU A 39 -6.93 5.10 4.82
C LEU A 39 -8.05 4.19 4.32
N ILE A 40 -9.21 4.76 3.99
CA ILE A 40 -10.37 4.04 3.45
C ILE A 40 -10.05 3.47 2.06
N LEU A 41 -9.44 4.26 1.17
CA LEU A 41 -9.00 3.78 -0.15
C LEU A 41 -8.00 2.63 -0.02
N LYS A 42 -7.08 2.72 0.95
CA LYS A 42 -6.13 1.67 1.21
C LYS A 42 -6.81 0.37 1.67
N GLN A 43 -7.81 0.45 2.53
CA GLN A 43 -8.58 -0.71 2.99
C GLN A 43 -9.37 -1.35 1.84
N LEU A 44 -10.05 -0.55 1.01
CA LEU A 44 -10.82 -1.03 -0.15
C LEU A 44 -9.93 -1.71 -1.20
N VAL A 45 -8.75 -1.15 -1.46
CA VAL A 45 -7.77 -1.73 -2.39
C VAL A 45 -7.16 -3.04 -1.84
N ASP A 46 -7.10 -3.19 -0.51
CA ASP A 46 -6.62 -4.42 0.13
C ASP A 46 -7.70 -5.53 0.12
N GLU A 47 -9.00 -5.20 0.10
CA GLU A 47 -10.11 -6.16 -0.06
C GLU A 47 -10.16 -6.77 -1.48
N ASP A 48 -9.93 -5.98 -2.53
CA ASP A 48 -9.89 -6.48 -3.92
C ASP A 48 -8.71 -7.44 -4.22
N GLU A 49 -7.66 -7.43 -3.38
CA GLU A 49 -6.54 -8.37 -3.47
C GLU A 49 -6.76 -9.67 -2.64
N ALA A 50 -7.79 -9.74 -1.79
CA ALA A 50 -8.01 -10.85 -0.86
C ALA A 50 -8.56 -12.13 -1.53
N ASP A 51 -9.30 -12.01 -2.63
CA ASP A 51 -10.01 -13.11 -3.28
C ASP A 51 -9.25 -13.80 -4.44
N ARG A 52 -8.05 -13.30 -4.79
CA ARG A 52 -7.20 -13.94 -5.82
C ARG A 52 -6.13 -14.77 -5.14
N VAL A 53 -5.94 -16.02 -5.57
CA VAL A 53 -4.75 -16.84 -5.21
C VAL A 53 -3.51 -16.01 -5.60
N PRO A 54 -2.78 -15.39 -4.66
CA PRO A 54 -1.81 -14.39 -5.04
C PRO A 54 -0.60 -15.10 -5.65
N ASP A 55 -0.24 -14.73 -6.89
CA ASP A 55 1.14 -14.94 -7.30
C ASP A 55 2.02 -14.11 -6.35
N ALA A 56 2.78 -14.79 -5.50
CA ALA A 56 3.66 -14.17 -4.51
C ALA A 56 4.63 -13.17 -5.15
N ARG A 57 4.99 -13.36 -6.43
CA ARG A 57 5.81 -12.41 -7.18
C ARG A 57 5.02 -11.15 -7.55
N ALA A 58 3.77 -11.29 -8.01
CA ALA A 58 2.91 -10.16 -8.33
C ALA A 58 2.60 -9.30 -7.10
N LEU A 59 2.26 -9.94 -5.97
CA LEU A 59 2.06 -9.26 -4.69
C LEU A 59 3.31 -8.48 -4.27
N ARG A 60 4.48 -9.11 -4.34
CA ARG A 60 5.77 -8.47 -4.03
C ARG A 60 5.98 -7.22 -4.89
N ARG A 61 5.83 -7.33 -6.22
CA ARG A 61 5.98 -6.20 -7.15
C ARG A 61 5.04 -5.04 -6.80
N ASN A 62 3.76 -5.33 -6.58
CA ASN A 62 2.76 -4.32 -6.25
C ASN A 62 3.12 -3.56 -4.97
N ILE A 63 3.48 -4.28 -3.91
CA ILE A 63 3.86 -3.67 -2.64
C ILE A 63 5.15 -2.87 -2.77
N LEU A 64 6.19 -3.40 -3.43
CA LEU A 64 7.45 -2.68 -3.64
C LEU A 64 7.23 -1.37 -4.42
N ARG A 65 6.36 -1.39 -5.44
CA ARG A 65 5.98 -0.20 -6.21
C ARG A 65 5.25 0.83 -5.36
N ARG A 66 4.30 0.40 -4.51
CA ARG A 66 3.64 1.30 -3.56
C ARG A 66 4.66 1.92 -2.60
N ILE A 67 5.60 1.13 -2.08
CA ILE A 67 6.65 1.63 -1.19
C ILE A 67 7.51 2.68 -1.91
N TRP A 68 7.92 2.41 -3.16
CA TRP A 68 8.69 3.36 -3.95
C TRP A 68 7.95 4.68 -4.16
N ASN A 69 6.73 4.61 -4.69
CA ASN A 69 5.95 5.80 -5.04
C ASN A 69 5.58 6.66 -3.82
N VAL A 70 5.27 6.03 -2.68
CA VAL A 70 4.81 6.73 -1.48
C VAL A 70 5.97 7.24 -0.63
N PHE A 71 7.02 6.44 -0.42
CA PHE A 71 8.07 6.79 0.56
C PHE A 71 9.38 7.27 -0.06
N TYR A 72 9.58 7.05 -1.36
CA TYR A 72 10.78 7.52 -2.08
C TYR A 72 10.42 8.25 -3.38
N PRO A 73 9.53 9.26 -3.33
CA PRO A 73 9.09 9.95 -4.53
C PRO A 73 10.28 10.62 -5.25
N GLY A 74 10.30 10.49 -6.58
CA GLY A 74 11.33 11.08 -7.44
C GLY A 74 12.72 10.44 -7.32
N LYS A 75 12.92 9.40 -6.50
CA LYS A 75 14.18 8.67 -6.46
C LYS A 75 14.31 7.77 -7.69
N ALA A 76 15.50 7.75 -8.28
CA ALA A 76 15.85 6.79 -9.31
C ALA A 76 15.64 5.36 -8.81
N ILE A 77 15.17 4.46 -9.68
CA ILE A 77 14.80 3.08 -9.35
C ILE A 77 15.90 2.32 -8.61
N THR A 78 17.16 2.47 -9.03
CA THR A 78 18.32 1.82 -8.42
C THR A 78 18.55 2.30 -6.98
N VAL A 79 18.34 3.59 -6.72
CA VAL A 79 18.48 4.18 -5.38
C VAL A 79 17.34 3.72 -4.49
N ALA A 80 16.10 3.75 -5.01
CA ALA A 80 14.92 3.26 -4.30
C ALA A 80 15.07 1.78 -3.92
N ALA A 81 15.52 0.92 -4.84
CA ALA A 81 15.73 -0.50 -4.58
C ALA A 81 16.73 -0.77 -3.44
N LYS A 82 17.83 0.00 -3.37
CA LYS A 82 18.81 -0.11 -2.27
C LYS A 82 18.22 0.31 -0.93
N LEU A 83 17.47 1.42 -0.90
CA LEU A 83 16.83 1.91 0.32
C LEU A 83 15.74 0.94 0.81
N ILE A 84 14.91 0.43 -0.09
CA ILE A 84 13.88 -0.55 0.24
C ILE A 84 14.50 -1.84 0.77
N ALA A 85 15.59 -2.32 0.16
CA ALA A 85 16.29 -3.51 0.66
C ALA A 85 16.81 -3.32 2.10
N ALA A 86 17.45 -2.17 2.37
CA ALA A 86 17.95 -1.84 3.70
C ALA A 86 16.81 -1.78 4.73
N ASP A 87 15.73 -1.06 4.40
CA ASP A 87 14.57 -0.91 5.30
C ASP A 87 13.85 -2.23 5.54
N TRP A 88 13.73 -3.09 4.53
CA TRP A 88 13.10 -4.40 4.68
C TRP A 88 13.93 -5.33 5.57
N HIS A 89 15.26 -5.32 5.42
CA HIS A 89 16.14 -6.06 6.32
C HIS A 89 16.08 -5.54 7.75
N MET A 90 15.96 -4.22 7.95
CA MET A 90 15.78 -3.62 9.29
C MET A 90 14.39 -3.90 9.88
N ALA A 91 13.37 -4.05 9.04
CA ALA A 91 12.01 -4.39 9.46
C ALA A 91 11.88 -5.86 9.93
N GLY A 92 12.90 -6.69 9.67
CA GLY A 92 12.94 -8.13 10.03
C GLY A 92 12.76 -8.44 11.52
N ASP A 93 12.93 -7.44 12.40
CA ASP A 93 12.71 -7.56 13.85
C ASP A 93 11.44 -6.84 14.35
N VAL A 94 10.67 -6.18 13.47
CA VAL A 94 9.52 -5.32 13.83
C VAL A 94 8.17 -6.06 13.78
N ALA A 95 8.19 -7.39 13.65
CA ALA A 95 6.99 -8.22 13.71
C ALA A 95 6.32 -8.25 15.11
N ALA A 96 6.89 -7.57 16.11
CA ALA A 96 6.40 -7.57 17.49
C ALA A 96 5.27 -6.57 17.79
N ASN A 97 5.05 -5.53 16.97
CA ASN A 97 4.19 -4.38 17.34
C ASN A 97 3.26 -3.92 16.21
N ASP A 98 2.33 -4.78 15.78
CA ASP A 98 1.12 -4.45 14.99
C ASP A 98 1.19 -3.10 14.21
N PRO A 99 1.90 -3.05 13.07
CA PRO A 99 2.31 -1.79 12.47
C PRO A 99 1.12 -0.98 11.96
N LEU A 100 1.16 0.33 12.20
CA LEU A 100 0.09 1.25 11.75
C LEU A 100 -0.22 1.07 10.26
N PRO A 101 -1.50 0.90 9.88
CA PRO A 101 -1.91 0.80 8.49
C PRO A 101 -1.44 2.03 7.72
N GLY A 102 -0.70 1.82 6.63
CA GLY A 102 -0.20 2.91 5.80
C GLY A 102 1.31 2.98 5.74
N THR A 103 2.00 2.46 6.75
CA THR A 103 3.47 2.59 6.92
C THR A 103 4.28 1.57 6.11
N LYS A 104 5.58 1.85 5.90
CA LYS A 104 6.54 0.86 5.32
C LYS A 104 6.56 -0.45 6.10
N ALA A 105 6.54 -0.37 7.43
CA ALA A 105 6.52 -1.53 8.30
C ALA A 105 5.27 -2.40 8.07
N ALA A 106 4.10 -1.80 7.90
CA ALA A 106 2.87 -2.54 7.57
C ALA A 106 2.95 -3.27 6.23
N TYR A 107 3.57 -2.65 5.23
CA TYR A 107 3.79 -3.29 3.93
C TYR A 107 4.79 -4.46 3.99
N PHE A 108 5.90 -4.31 4.72
CA PHE A 108 6.84 -5.42 4.92
C PHE A 108 6.24 -6.55 5.78
N ALA A 109 5.46 -6.21 6.81
CA ALA A 109 4.74 -7.19 7.62
C ALA A 109 3.71 -7.98 6.79
N ARG A 110 3.04 -7.33 5.82
CA ARG A 110 2.16 -8.01 4.85
C ARG A 110 2.95 -9.02 4.02
N LEU A 111 4.07 -8.61 3.41
CA LEU A 111 4.94 -9.52 2.65
C LEU A 111 5.40 -10.72 3.48
N THR A 112 5.83 -10.49 4.72
CA THR A 112 6.28 -11.56 5.63
C THR A 112 5.14 -12.54 5.99
N ARG A 113 3.94 -12.02 6.30
CA ARG A 113 2.74 -12.83 6.58
C ARG A 113 2.35 -13.70 5.39
N ASP A 114 2.55 -13.21 4.17
CA ASP A 114 2.31 -13.94 2.93
C ASP A 114 3.50 -14.84 2.52
N GLY A 115 4.45 -15.09 3.43
CA GLY A 115 5.59 -16.00 3.22
C GLY A 115 6.71 -15.44 2.35
N ILE A 116 6.71 -14.14 2.05
CA ILE A 116 7.71 -13.49 1.22
C ILE A 116 8.81 -12.89 2.11
N SER A 117 9.98 -13.53 2.12
CA SER A 117 11.14 -13.06 2.89
C SER A 117 11.82 -11.83 2.29
N PRO A 118 12.55 -11.04 3.10
CA PRO A 118 13.40 -9.94 2.64
C PRO A 118 14.30 -10.33 1.46
N LYS A 119 14.44 -9.40 0.50
CA LYS A 119 15.18 -9.62 -0.76
C LYS A 119 16.33 -8.64 -0.92
N SER A 120 17.34 -9.07 -1.67
CA SER A 120 18.47 -8.22 -2.05
C SER A 120 18.02 -7.07 -2.97
N TRP A 121 18.78 -5.97 -2.96
CA TRP A 121 18.49 -4.80 -3.80
C TRP A 121 18.44 -5.14 -5.30
N ASN A 122 19.22 -6.12 -5.78
CA ASN A 122 19.18 -6.60 -7.17
C ASN A 122 17.81 -7.21 -7.53
N THR A 123 17.24 -8.00 -6.61
CA THR A 123 15.94 -8.65 -6.83
C THR A 123 14.82 -7.62 -6.84
N ILE A 124 14.88 -6.67 -5.89
CA ILE A 124 13.92 -5.57 -5.80
C ILE A 124 14.00 -4.67 -7.03
N TRP A 125 15.20 -4.36 -7.51
CA TRP A 125 15.40 -3.59 -8.73
C TRP A 125 14.72 -4.27 -9.92
N ALA A 126 14.97 -5.56 -10.14
CA ALA A 126 14.34 -6.32 -11.23
C ALA A 126 12.81 -6.35 -11.15
N ASP A 127 12.26 -6.43 -9.93
CA ASP A 127 10.81 -6.39 -9.70
C ASP A 127 10.18 -5.02 -9.97
N LEU A 128 10.89 -3.95 -9.63
CA LEU A 128 10.46 -2.57 -9.94
C LEU A 128 10.60 -2.28 -11.44
N ASP A 129 11.66 -2.76 -12.08
CA ASP A 129 11.96 -2.52 -13.49
C ASP A 129 10.96 -3.26 -14.40
N ALA A 130 10.71 -4.54 -14.11
CA ALA A 130 9.70 -5.34 -14.82
C ALA A 130 8.26 -4.79 -14.69
N SER A 131 7.98 -3.89 -13.73
CA SER A 131 6.68 -3.26 -13.58
C SER A 131 6.51 -1.99 -14.43
N GLN A 132 7.60 -1.47 -15.01
CA GLN A 132 7.53 -0.32 -15.92
C GLN A 132 7.08 -0.70 -17.33
N ASP A 133 7.35 -1.95 -17.75
CA ASP A 133 6.94 -2.44 -19.07
C ASP A 133 5.43 -2.72 -19.16
N ASP A 134 4.76 -3.07 -18.05
CA ASP A 134 3.31 -3.32 -17.98
C ASP A 134 2.45 -2.05 -18.24
N TYR A 135 3.06 -0.87 -18.41
CA TYR A 135 2.38 0.43 -18.67
C TYR A 135 2.77 1.06 -20.02
N ARG A 136 3.48 0.34 -20.89
CA ARG A 136 3.86 0.81 -22.23
C ARG A 136 2.92 0.40 -23.37
N ASP A 137 1.84 -0.31 -23.05
CA ASP A 137 0.76 -0.67 -23.97
C ASP A 137 -0.48 0.24 -23.82
#